data_AF-A0A7V9EGW1-F1
#
_entry.id   AF-A0A7V9EGW1-F1
#
_cell.length_a   1.000
_cell.length_b   1.000
_cell.length_c   1.000
_cell.angle_alpha   90.00
_cell.angle_beta   90.00
_cell.angle_gamma   90.00
#
_symmetry.space_group_name_H-M   'P 1'
#
loop_
_entity.id
_entity.type
_entity.pdbx_description
1 polymer ?
#
loop_
_entity_poly.entity_id
_entity_poly.type
_entity_poly.pdbx_seq_one_letter_code
_entity_poly.pdbx_strand_id
1 'polypeptide(L)'
;GRLWELMAGVDVSVNLRHPTMGETSGVAIRSLSLGKPLVVSDVGWFSELPDDAALKVPVDSHEVETLTAALELLVERDDVRAQMGAAAARLAQQQHDLGRVAELYVAALEEAAGGAAVRDAVLREVSRAAADVGISPEDAEAGEIARRLAEVELGR
;
A
#
# COMPACT_ATOMS: atom_id res chain seq x y z
N GLY A 1 -17.15 19.14 2.64
CA GLY A 1 -17.14 19.31 1.18
C GLY A 1 -18.19 18.40 0.61
N ARG A 2 -19.08 18.89 -0.25
CA ARG A 2 -20.38 18.25 -0.56
C ARG A 2 -20.33 16.74 -0.84
N LEU A 3 -19.31 16.26 -1.55
CA LEU A 3 -19.13 14.83 -1.81
C LEU A 3 -18.96 14.01 -0.51
N TRP A 4 -18.11 14.46 0.41
CA TRP A 4 -17.87 13.78 1.69
C TRP A 4 -19.11 13.74 2.56
N GLU A 5 -19.90 14.82 2.57
CA GLU A 5 -21.18 14.86 3.31
C GLU A 5 -22.18 13.86 2.75
N LEU A 6 -22.29 13.76 1.41
CA LEU A 6 -23.15 12.76 0.77
C LEU A 6 -22.67 11.34 1.04
N MET A 7 -21.37 11.08 0.93
CA MET A 7 -20.78 9.77 1.25
C MET A 7 -20.97 9.40 2.73
N ALA A 8 -20.90 10.37 3.65
CA ALA A 8 -21.13 10.13 5.07
C ALA A 8 -22.59 9.73 5.37
N GLY A 9 -23.53 10.13 4.50
CA GLY A 9 -24.95 9.81 4.63
C GLY A 9 -25.37 8.43 4.09
N VAL A 10 -24.49 7.66 3.44
CA VAL A 10 -24.85 6.32 2.92
C VAL A 10 -24.69 5.24 3.99
N ASP A 11 -25.48 4.18 3.88
CA ASP A 11 -25.36 2.98 4.72
C ASP A 11 -24.29 2.01 4.20
N VAL A 12 -24.19 1.87 2.87
CA VAL A 12 -23.30 0.93 2.18
C VAL A 12 -22.71 1.62 0.94
N SER A 13 -21.45 1.34 0.62
CA SER A 13 -20.80 1.82 -0.60
C SER A 13 -20.55 0.68 -1.58
N VAL A 14 -21.28 0.69 -2.70
CA VAL A 14 -21.18 -0.32 -3.76
C VAL A 14 -20.19 0.15 -4.83
N ASN A 15 -19.18 -0.66 -5.13
CA ASN A 15 -18.15 -0.38 -6.12
C ASN A 15 -17.93 -1.63 -6.99
N LEU A 16 -18.81 -1.82 -7.98
CA LEU A 16 -18.66 -2.89 -8.96
C LEU A 16 -17.80 -2.42 -10.13
N ARG A 17 -16.82 -3.23 -10.52
CA ARG A 17 -15.90 -2.91 -11.60
C ARG A 17 -15.37 -4.18 -12.26
N HIS A 18 -15.72 -4.36 -13.53
CA HIS A 18 -15.09 -5.35 -14.40
C HIS A 18 -15.04 -4.86 -15.85
N PRO A 19 -13.91 -5.01 -16.57
CA PRO A 19 -12.61 -5.44 -16.06
C PRO A 19 -11.93 -4.35 -15.21
N THR A 20 -10.88 -4.73 -14.46
CA THR A 20 -9.97 -3.79 -13.77
C THR A 20 -8.60 -3.79 -14.46
N MET A 21 -7.91 -2.65 -14.42
CA MET A 21 -6.57 -2.45 -14.98
C MET A 21 -5.47 -2.47 -13.90
N GLY A 22 -5.79 -2.97 -12.69
CA GLY A 22 -4.86 -3.01 -11.56
C GLY A 22 -4.84 -1.74 -10.71
N GLU A 23 -5.82 -0.85 -10.89
CA GLU A 23 -5.94 0.38 -10.13
C GLU A 23 -6.55 0.20 -8.72
N THR A 24 -6.18 1.08 -7.80
CA THR A 24 -6.85 1.25 -6.51
C THR A 24 -7.99 2.27 -6.60
N SER A 25 -9.15 1.95 -6.00
CA SER A 25 -10.32 2.86 -6.03
C SER A 25 -10.24 3.93 -4.94
N GLY A 26 -10.06 5.19 -5.35
CA GLY A 26 -10.11 6.32 -4.44
C GLY A 26 -11.48 6.52 -3.75
N VAL A 27 -12.59 6.11 -4.39
CA VAL A 27 -13.93 6.15 -3.75
C VAL A 27 -14.00 5.11 -2.63
N ALA A 28 -13.52 3.89 -2.87
CA ALA A 28 -13.49 2.83 -1.86
C ALA A 28 -12.66 3.25 -0.63
N ILE A 29 -11.47 3.81 -0.85
CA ILE A 29 -10.63 4.33 0.25
C ILE A 29 -11.38 5.40 1.07
N ARG A 30 -12.04 6.36 0.41
CA ARG A 30 -12.83 7.39 1.11
C ARG A 30 -14.00 6.80 1.90
N SER A 31 -14.69 5.81 1.35
CA SER A 31 -15.76 5.09 2.03
C SER A 31 -15.23 4.36 3.28
N LEU A 32 -14.07 3.70 3.18
CA LEU A 32 -13.41 3.09 4.35
C LEU A 32 -13.07 4.13 5.42
N SER A 33 -12.51 5.28 5.03
CA SER A 33 -12.21 6.38 5.97
C SER A 33 -13.46 6.94 6.68
N LEU A 34 -14.64 6.79 6.07
CA LEU A 34 -15.92 7.16 6.66
C LEU A 34 -16.58 6.01 7.45
N GLY A 35 -15.91 4.87 7.59
CA GLY A 35 -16.45 3.68 8.24
C GLY A 35 -17.65 3.09 7.49
N LYS A 36 -17.66 3.17 6.16
CA LYS A 36 -18.73 2.62 5.33
C LYS A 36 -18.39 1.20 4.87
N PRO A 37 -19.25 0.21 5.18
CA PRO A 37 -19.14 -1.13 4.60
C PRO A 37 -19.10 -1.08 3.09
N LEU A 38 -18.27 -1.93 2.49
CA LEU A 38 -18.13 -2.03 1.04
C LEU A 38 -18.82 -3.27 0.49
N VAL A 39 -19.39 -3.13 -0.71
CA VAL A 39 -19.71 -4.26 -1.60
C VAL A 39 -18.95 -4.02 -2.90
N VAL A 40 -18.08 -4.94 -3.28
CA VAL A 40 -17.11 -4.76 -4.37
C VAL A 40 -17.09 -5.96 -5.31
N SER A 41 -16.67 -5.77 -6.56
CA SER A 41 -16.34 -6.92 -7.42
C SER A 41 -15.11 -7.64 -6.88
N ASP A 42 -15.13 -8.97 -6.86
CA ASP A 42 -14.02 -9.83 -6.41
C ASP A 42 -12.95 -9.95 -7.51
N VAL A 43 -12.29 -8.83 -7.82
CA VAL A 43 -11.21 -8.74 -8.79
C VAL A 43 -10.12 -7.75 -8.39
N GLY A 44 -8.87 -8.06 -8.74
CA GLY A 44 -7.72 -7.17 -8.55
C GLY A 44 -7.57 -6.71 -7.10
N TRP A 45 -7.28 -5.42 -6.91
CA TRP A 45 -7.10 -4.84 -5.57
C TRP A 45 -8.31 -5.00 -4.64
N PHE A 46 -9.54 -5.08 -5.19
CA PHE A 46 -10.73 -5.28 -4.37
C PHE A 46 -10.74 -6.64 -3.67
N SER A 47 -10.18 -7.70 -4.29
CA SER A 47 -10.07 -9.04 -3.70
C SER A 47 -9.16 -9.07 -2.46
N GLU A 48 -8.21 -8.14 -2.38
CA GLU A 48 -7.25 -8.02 -1.27
C GLU A 48 -7.86 -7.35 -0.03
N LEU A 49 -9.05 -6.75 -0.16
CA LEU A 49 -9.73 -6.13 0.98
C LEU A 49 -10.13 -7.18 2.03
N PRO A 50 -9.98 -6.89 3.33
CA PRO A 50 -10.45 -7.78 4.40
C PRO A 50 -11.95 -8.07 4.32
N ASP A 51 -12.32 -9.34 4.55
CA ASP A 51 -13.71 -9.80 4.49
C ASP A 51 -14.61 -9.16 5.55
N ASP A 52 -14.03 -8.67 6.64
CA ASP A 52 -14.75 -7.98 7.70
C ASP A 52 -15.10 -6.53 7.35
N ALA A 53 -14.49 -5.95 6.30
CA ALA A 53 -14.76 -4.59 5.83
C ALA A 53 -15.47 -4.55 4.47
N ALA A 54 -15.36 -5.61 3.66
CA ALA A 54 -15.88 -5.67 2.30
C ALA A 54 -16.52 -7.03 1.97
N LEU A 55 -17.76 -7.00 1.49
CA LEU A 55 -18.36 -8.15 0.81
C LEU A 55 -17.91 -8.16 -0.65
N LYS A 56 -17.33 -9.27 -1.09
CA LYS A 56 -16.76 -9.46 -2.42
C LYS A 56 -17.70 -10.28 -3.28
N VAL A 57 -18.16 -9.69 -4.39
CA VAL A 57 -19.10 -10.29 -5.34
C VAL A 57 -18.30 -10.90 -6.49
N PRO A 58 -18.33 -12.23 -6.68
CA PRO A 58 -17.66 -12.89 -7.80
C PRO A 58 -18.15 -12.34 -9.14
N VAL A 59 -17.22 -12.19 -10.10
CA VAL A 59 -17.57 -11.81 -11.47
C VAL A 59 -17.79 -13.09 -12.28
N ASP A 60 -18.98 -13.66 -12.13
CA ASP A 60 -19.40 -14.88 -12.81
C ASP A 60 -20.89 -14.83 -13.16
N SER A 61 -21.48 -15.97 -13.56
CA SER A 61 -22.89 -16.07 -13.91
C SER A 61 -23.87 -15.84 -12.76
N HIS A 62 -23.38 -15.73 -11.51
CA HIS A 62 -24.15 -15.55 -10.28
C HIS A 62 -23.91 -14.17 -9.63
N GLU A 63 -23.30 -13.23 -10.35
CA GLU A 63 -22.98 -11.88 -9.85
C GLU A 63 -24.22 -11.17 -9.29
N VAL A 64 -25.35 -11.23 -10.00
CA VAL A 64 -26.60 -10.55 -9.62
C VAL A 64 -27.19 -11.17 -8.35
N GLU A 65 -27.25 -12.50 -8.27
CA GLU A 65 -27.76 -13.22 -7.11
C GLU A 65 -26.90 -12.94 -5.88
N THR A 66 -25.57 -12.94 -6.04
CA THR A 66 -24.63 -12.69 -4.94
C THR A 66 -24.69 -11.23 -4.47
N LEU A 67 -24.75 -10.28 -5.41
CA LEU A 67 -24.93 -8.87 -5.08
C LEU A 67 -26.24 -8.62 -4.34
N THR A 68 -27.33 -9.26 -4.78
CA THR A 68 -28.65 -9.14 -4.15
C THR A 68 -28.59 -9.63 -2.71
N ALA A 69 -28.07 -10.84 -2.48
CA ALA A 69 -27.92 -11.40 -1.13
C ALA A 69 -27.02 -10.54 -0.22
N ALA A 70 -25.95 -9.96 -0.77
CA ALA A 70 -25.07 -9.07 -0.01
C ALA A 70 -25.79 -7.78 0.43
N LEU A 71 -26.60 -7.19 -0.45
CA LEU A 71 -27.38 -5.99 -0.13
C LEU A 71 -28.52 -6.30 0.85
N GLU A 72 -29.24 -7.40 0.66
CA GLU A 72 -30.28 -7.86 1.59
C GLU A 72 -29.72 -8.06 2.99
N LEU A 73 -28.58 -8.76 3.12
CA LEU A 73 -27.88 -8.92 4.40
C LEU A 73 -27.61 -7.57 5.08
N LEU A 74 -27.04 -6.61 4.34
CA LEU A 74 -26.65 -5.31 4.92
C LEU A 74 -27.84 -4.40 5.23
N VAL A 75 -28.97 -4.59 4.54
CA VAL A 75 -30.23 -3.88 4.83
C VAL A 75 -30.94 -4.49 6.04
N GLU A 76 -30.96 -5.82 6.16
CA GLU A 76 -31.69 -6.52 7.22
C GLU A 76 -30.92 -6.60 8.54
N ARG A 77 -29.59 -6.56 8.50
CA ARG A 77 -28.71 -6.79 9.66
C ARG A 77 -27.90 -5.55 10.02
N ASP A 78 -28.49 -4.68 10.83
CA ASP A 78 -27.84 -3.51 11.41
C ASP A 78 -26.57 -3.85 12.20
N ASP A 79 -26.55 -5.00 12.88
CA ASP A 79 -25.39 -5.47 13.63
C ASP A 79 -24.21 -5.82 12.72
N VAL A 80 -24.47 -6.47 11.59
CA VAL A 80 -23.46 -6.77 10.57
C VAL A 80 -22.94 -5.47 9.96
N ARG A 81 -23.84 -4.56 9.58
CA ARG A 81 -23.47 -3.27 9.01
C ARG A 81 -22.61 -2.44 9.97
N ALA A 82 -22.94 -2.43 11.25
CA ALA A 82 -22.16 -1.74 12.29
C ALA A 82 -20.77 -2.38 12.50
N GLN A 83 -20.70 -3.71 12.54
CA GLN A 83 -19.42 -4.43 12.67
C GLN A 83 -18.50 -4.15 11.48
N MET A 84 -19.04 -4.21 10.26
CA MET A 84 -18.30 -3.91 9.05
C MET A 84 -17.86 -2.44 8.99
N GLY A 85 -18.71 -1.51 9.43
CA GLY A 85 -18.35 -0.10 9.49
C GLY A 85 -17.19 0.16 10.47
N ALA A 86 -17.19 -0.53 11.60
CA ALA A 86 -16.08 -0.48 12.55
C ALA A 86 -14.80 -1.10 11.97
N ALA A 87 -14.90 -2.19 11.22
CA ALA A 87 -13.76 -2.80 10.51
C ALA A 87 -13.20 -1.88 9.43
N ALA A 88 -14.07 -1.26 8.62
CA ALA A 88 -13.70 -0.30 7.60
C ALA A 88 -12.94 0.91 8.19
N ALA A 89 -13.45 1.47 9.29
CA ALA A 89 -12.78 2.56 10.00
C ALA A 89 -11.41 2.13 10.56
N ARG A 90 -11.32 0.95 11.17
CA ARG A 90 -10.03 0.40 11.67
C ARG A 90 -9.03 0.21 10.53
N LEU A 91 -9.46 -0.35 9.41
CA LEU A 91 -8.61 -0.55 8.24
C LEU A 91 -8.06 0.78 7.74
N ALA A 92 -8.93 1.79 7.60
CA ALA A 92 -8.50 3.12 7.17
C ALA A 92 -7.50 3.76 8.16
N GLN A 93 -7.74 3.65 9.46
CA GLN A 93 -6.82 4.17 10.48
C GLN A 93 -5.46 3.46 10.48
N GLN A 94 -5.43 2.15 10.21
CA GLN A 94 -4.20 1.36 10.30
C GLN A 94 -3.36 1.43 9.02
N GLN A 95 -4.00 1.46 7.86
CA GLN A 95 -3.32 1.31 6.56
C GLN A 95 -3.41 2.56 5.68
N HIS A 96 -4.45 3.38 5.83
CA HIS A 96 -4.72 4.52 4.95
C HIS A 96 -4.67 5.88 5.67
N ASP A 97 -4.09 5.92 6.88
CA ASP A 97 -3.89 7.17 7.59
C ASP A 97 -2.96 8.10 6.80
N LEU A 98 -3.40 9.34 6.59
CA LEU A 98 -2.69 10.27 5.72
C LEU A 98 -1.31 10.67 6.29
N GLY A 99 -1.20 10.80 7.62
CA GLY A 99 0.06 11.12 8.27
C GLY A 99 1.07 10.00 8.06
N ARG A 100 0.65 8.77 8.37
CA ARG A 100 1.47 7.56 8.14
C ARG A 100 1.88 7.43 6.66
N VAL A 101 0.95 7.61 5.72
CA VAL A 101 1.26 7.51 4.29
C VAL A 101 2.27 8.59 3.87
N ALA A 102 2.13 9.82 4.37
CA ALA A 102 3.09 10.89 4.10
C ALA A 102 4.49 10.54 4.64
N GLU A 103 4.59 9.99 5.86
CA GLU A 103 5.85 9.52 6.44
C GLU A 103 6.49 8.40 5.60
N LEU A 104 5.69 7.45 5.09
CA LEU A 104 6.18 6.40 4.20
C LEU A 104 6.73 6.97 2.88
N TYR A 105 6.07 7.98 2.31
CA TYR A 105 6.60 8.68 1.14
C TYR A 105 7.90 9.41 1.45
N VAL A 106 8.00 10.11 2.59
CA VAL A 106 9.23 10.77 3.01
C VAL A 106 10.36 9.75 3.15
N ALA A 107 10.13 8.66 3.88
CA ALA A 107 11.12 7.60 4.06
C ALA A 107 11.60 7.02 2.72
N ALA A 108 10.67 6.73 1.80
CA ALA A 108 11.02 6.22 0.47
C ALA A 108 11.83 7.22 -0.36
N LEU A 109 11.50 8.53 -0.27
CA LEU A 109 12.24 9.58 -0.96
C LEU A 109 13.62 9.81 -0.35
N GLU A 110 13.75 9.74 0.98
CA GLU A 110 15.03 9.83 1.68
C GLU A 110 15.93 8.63 1.36
N GLU A 111 15.37 7.42 1.29
CA GLU A 111 16.09 6.23 0.85
C GLU A 111 16.58 6.39 -0.60
N ALA A 112 15.70 6.81 -1.50
CA ALA A 112 16.04 7.02 -2.91
C ALA A 112 17.08 8.13 -3.12
N ALA A 113 16.98 9.25 -2.39
CA ALA A 113 17.88 10.40 -2.53
C ALA A 113 19.19 10.20 -1.76
N GLY A 114 19.13 9.65 -0.55
CA GLY A 114 20.26 9.41 0.34
C GLY A 114 21.15 8.27 -0.11
N GLY A 115 20.59 7.27 -0.80
CA GLY A 115 21.35 6.10 -1.27
C GLY A 115 22.58 6.47 -2.09
N ALA A 116 22.48 7.42 -3.02
CA ALA A 116 23.63 7.82 -3.84
C ALA A 116 24.68 8.61 -3.03
N ALA A 117 24.25 9.58 -2.22
CA ALA A 117 25.16 10.40 -1.43
C ALA A 117 25.90 9.58 -0.36
N VAL A 118 25.21 8.64 0.28
CA VAL A 118 25.79 7.71 1.28
C VAL A 118 26.77 6.75 0.60
N ARG A 119 26.39 6.14 -0.54
CA ARG A 119 27.31 5.30 -1.33
C ARG A 119 28.60 6.03 -1.68
N ASP A 120 28.47 7.24 -2.22
CA ASP A 120 29.63 8.06 -2.59
C ASP A 120 30.49 8.45 -1.39
N ALA A 121 29.89 8.74 -0.24
CA ALA A 121 30.62 9.04 0.99
C ALA A 121 31.40 7.83 1.50
N VAL A 122 30.77 6.65 1.55
CA VAL A 122 31.42 5.41 1.98
C VAL A 122 32.52 5.01 1.01
N LEU A 123 32.30 5.11 -0.30
CA LEU A 123 33.34 4.85 -1.32
C LEU A 123 34.55 5.75 -1.10
N ARG A 124 34.34 7.07 -0.91
CA ARG A 124 35.44 8.01 -0.65
C ARG A 124 36.21 7.68 0.63
N GLU A 125 35.50 7.33 1.70
CA GLU A 125 36.12 6.98 2.98
C GLU A 125 36.96 5.71 2.87
N VAL A 126 36.43 4.67 2.20
CA VAL A 126 37.15 3.41 1.97
C VAL A 126 38.34 3.60 1.05
N SER A 127 38.20 4.35 -0.05
CA SER A 127 39.34 4.68 -0.93
C SER A 127 40.44 5.42 -0.19
N ARG A 128 40.08 6.38 0.68
CA ARG A 128 41.04 7.11 1.50
C ARG A 128 41.73 6.19 2.51
N ALA A 129 40.98 5.35 3.22
CA ALA A 129 41.54 4.41 4.19
C ALA A 129 42.48 3.40 3.52
N ALA A 130 42.13 2.91 2.33
CA ALA A 130 42.99 2.02 1.53
C ALA A 130 44.31 2.72 1.13
N ALA A 131 44.25 3.96 0.68
CA ALA A 131 45.45 4.73 0.34
C ALA A 131 46.33 5.01 1.58
N ASP A 132 45.72 5.31 2.74
CA ASP A 132 46.43 5.59 3.99
C ASP A 132 47.23 4.35 4.49
N VAL A 133 46.80 3.14 4.14
CA VAL A 133 47.54 1.90 4.43
C VAL A 133 48.42 1.40 3.28
N GLY A 134 48.53 2.19 2.20
CA GLY A 134 49.41 1.91 1.06
C GLY A 134 48.84 0.98 -0.01
N ILE A 135 47.54 0.70 0.00
CA ILE A 135 46.87 -0.10 -1.04
C ILE A 135 46.65 0.77 -2.29
N SER A 136 47.27 0.37 -3.38
CA SER A 136 47.11 0.95 -4.72
C SER A 136 45.91 0.34 -5.45
N PRO A 137 45.26 1.05 -6.39
CA PRO A 137 44.19 0.49 -7.22
C PRO A 137 44.58 -0.75 -8.03
N GLU A 138 45.87 -0.99 -8.26
CA GLU A 138 46.39 -2.15 -8.99
C GLU A 138 46.61 -3.38 -8.09
N ASP A 139 46.51 -3.22 -6.77
CA ASP A 139 46.73 -4.29 -5.82
C ASP A 139 45.53 -5.25 -5.77
N ALA A 140 45.80 -6.54 -5.50
CA ALA A 140 44.75 -7.56 -5.40
C ALA A 140 43.76 -7.22 -4.26
N GLU A 141 44.25 -6.58 -3.20
CA GLU A 141 43.50 -6.09 -2.06
C GLU A 141 42.46 -5.03 -2.45
N ALA A 142 42.75 -4.17 -3.44
CA ALA A 142 41.78 -3.20 -3.96
C ALA A 142 40.61 -3.90 -4.67
N GLY A 143 40.89 -4.98 -5.42
CA GLY A 143 39.87 -5.82 -6.04
C GLY A 143 38.96 -6.50 -5.02
N GLU A 144 39.53 -6.99 -3.91
CA GLU A 144 38.76 -7.59 -2.82
C GLU A 144 37.89 -6.57 -2.07
N ILE A 145 38.39 -5.36 -1.85
CA ILE A 145 37.62 -4.25 -1.27
C ILE A 145 36.44 -3.87 -2.18
N ALA A 146 36.68 -3.72 -3.48
CA ALA A 146 35.63 -3.40 -4.44
C ALA A 146 34.55 -4.49 -4.49
N ARG A 147 34.95 -5.77 -4.48
CA ARG A 147 34.03 -6.92 -4.42
C ARG A 147 33.13 -6.87 -3.19
N ARG A 148 33.69 -6.63 -2.00
CA ARG A 148 32.92 -6.54 -0.75
C ARG A 148 32.00 -5.33 -0.70
N LEU A 149 32.38 -4.20 -1.29
CA LEU A 149 31.49 -3.04 -1.42
C LEU A 149 30.33 -3.31 -2.39
N ALA A 150 30.56 -4.07 -3.45
CA ALA A 150 29.50 -4.49 -4.37
C ALA A 150 28.50 -5.46 -3.71
N GLU A 151 28.96 -6.36 -2.82
CA GLU A 151 28.09 -7.29 -2.07
C GLU A 151 27.07 -6.59 -1.16
N VAL A 152 27.35 -5.35 -0.73
CA VAL A 152 26.45 -4.53 0.10
C VAL A 152 25.79 -3.39 -0.69
N GLU A 153 25.77 -3.49 -2.02
CA GLU A 153 25.19 -2.50 -2.94
C GLU A 153 25.83 -1.10 -2.87
N LEU A 154 27.07 -1.00 -2.36
CA LEU A 154 27.81 0.26 -2.22
C LEU A 154 28.83 0.55 -3.33
N GLY A 155 29.10 -0.41 -4.23
CA GLY A 155 29.99 -0.25 -5.38
C GLY A 155 29.42 -0.92 -6.64
N ARG A 156 29.60 -0.28 -7.81
CA ARG A 156 29.40 -0.90 -9.14
C ARG A 156 30.75 -1.04 -9.83
#